data_AF-A0A3E1NK50-F1
#
_entry.id   AF-A0A3E1NK50-F1
#
_cell.length_a   1.000
_cell.length_b   1.000
_cell.length_c   1.000
_cell.angle_alpha   90.00
_cell.angle_beta   90.00
_cell.angle_gamma   90.00
#
_symmetry.space_group_name_H-M   'P 1'
#
loop_
_entity.id
_entity.type
_entity.pdbx_description
1 polymer ?
#
loop_
_entity_poly.entity_id
_entity_poly.type
_entity_poly.pdbx_seq_one_letter_code
_entity_poly.pdbx_strand_id
1 'polypeptide(L)'
;MYVVVFSTSAAIQQHIDQVVQTAGTAGISFNAVGTPVVQNVPLTTLSLNDFVNPITAMMQTRFLTAVAAGKVMMQQKSGVILSLTATPGGIGYPYTCGFALPAVPLKASHATWLQNWVCMAYVW
;
A
#
# COMPACT_ATOMS: atom_id res chain seq x y z
N MET A 1 16.85 -1.71 7.47
CA MET A 1 16.82 -2.51 6.24
C MET A 1 15.39 -2.55 5.72
N TYR A 2 15.19 -2.32 4.42
CA TYR A 2 13.87 -2.03 3.82
C TYR A 2 13.32 -3.27 3.11
N VAL A 3 12.02 -3.48 3.23
CA VAL A 3 11.24 -4.49 2.49
C VAL A 3 10.44 -3.77 1.39
N VAL A 4 10.61 -4.19 0.13
CA VAL A 4 9.90 -3.66 -1.06
C VAL A 4 9.30 -4.83 -1.82
N VAL A 5 7.98 -4.92 -1.95
CA VAL A 5 7.35 -6.18 -2.37
C VAL A 5 6.24 -6.05 -3.41
N PHE A 6 6.18 -7.08 -4.27
CA PHE A 6 5.41 -7.22 -5.52
C PHE A 6 4.00 -7.84 -5.33
N SER A 7 3.26 -7.99 -6.43
CA SER A 7 1.79 -8.12 -6.51
C SER A 7 1.14 -9.44 -6.05
N THR A 8 1.87 -10.52 -5.78
CA THR A 8 1.26 -11.83 -5.40
C THR A 8 1.64 -12.27 -3.98
N SER A 9 0.73 -12.96 -3.28
CA SER A 9 0.94 -13.39 -1.88
C SER A 9 2.17 -14.30 -1.71
N ALA A 10 2.41 -15.22 -2.64
CA ALA A 10 3.57 -16.12 -2.60
C ALA A 10 4.90 -15.37 -2.83
N ALA A 11 4.94 -14.48 -3.82
CA ALA A 11 6.11 -13.64 -4.06
C ALA A 11 6.38 -12.71 -2.87
N ILE A 12 5.31 -12.25 -2.20
CA ILE A 12 5.45 -11.43 -1.00
C ILE A 12 6.13 -12.19 0.13
N GLN A 13 5.66 -13.40 0.42
CA GLN A 13 6.22 -14.22 1.48
C GLN A 13 7.67 -14.58 1.18
N GLN A 14 7.96 -15.05 -0.04
CA GLN A 14 9.31 -15.41 -0.44
C GLN A 14 10.30 -14.25 -0.30
N HIS A 15 9.89 -13.04 -0.69
CA HIS A 15 10.75 -11.86 -0.56
C HIS A 15 11.03 -11.50 0.91
N ILE A 16 10.01 -11.56 1.77
CA ILE A 16 10.17 -11.29 3.21
C ILE A 16 11.09 -12.33 3.85
N ASP A 17 10.92 -13.61 3.51
CA ASP A 17 11.76 -14.68 4.03
C ASP A 17 13.22 -14.47 3.61
N GLN A 18 13.47 -14.08 2.35
CA GLN A 18 14.81 -13.74 1.87
C GLN A 18 15.43 -12.55 2.61
N VAL A 19 14.65 -11.49 2.87
CA VAL A 19 15.13 -10.34 3.64
C VAL A 19 15.48 -10.76 5.07
N VAL A 20 14.62 -11.52 5.73
CA VAL A 20 14.88 -12.00 7.10
C VAL A 20 16.10 -12.93 7.14
N GLN A 21 16.25 -13.84 6.18
CA GLN A 21 17.42 -14.72 6.09
C GLN A 21 18.73 -13.93 5.90
N THR A 22 18.70 -12.87 5.09
CA THR A 22 19.89 -12.08 4.76
C THR A 22 20.24 -11.07 5.86
N ALA A 23 19.23 -10.45 6.46
CA ALA A 23 19.36 -9.29 7.34
C ALA A 23 19.13 -9.58 8.83
N GLY A 24 18.55 -10.74 9.14
CA GLY A 24 18.09 -11.12 10.48
C GLY A 24 16.75 -10.49 10.89
N THR A 25 16.32 -9.38 10.26
CA THR A 25 15.10 -8.62 10.66
C THR A 25 14.51 -7.82 9.50
N ALA A 26 13.21 -7.49 9.60
CA ALA A 26 12.51 -6.56 8.71
C ALA A 26 12.03 -5.33 9.49
N GLY A 27 12.85 -4.27 9.53
CA GLY A 27 12.54 -3.08 10.33
C GLY A 27 11.51 -2.13 9.71
N ILE A 28 11.55 -1.93 8.39
CA ILE A 28 10.64 -1.02 7.67
C ILE A 28 10.08 -1.74 6.44
N SER A 29 8.76 -1.69 6.28
CA SER A 29 8.05 -2.19 5.10
C SER A 29 7.32 -1.05 4.40
N PHE A 30 7.44 -0.94 3.08
CA PHE A 30 6.62 -0.04 2.29
C PHE A 30 6.20 -0.66 0.96
N ASN A 31 4.98 -0.35 0.52
CA ASN A 31 4.46 -0.83 -0.75
C ASN A 31 4.62 0.26 -1.83
N ALA A 32 5.44 -0.03 -2.84
CA ALA A 32 5.70 0.85 -3.99
C ALA A 32 5.29 0.19 -5.31
N VAL A 33 4.25 -0.64 -5.29
CA VAL A 33 3.73 -1.29 -6.49
C VAL A 33 2.95 -0.29 -7.32
N GLY A 34 3.30 -0.20 -8.60
CA GLY A 34 2.52 0.53 -9.60
C GLY A 34 1.35 -0.33 -10.09
N THR A 35 0.18 0.30 -10.21
CA THR A 35 -1.01 -0.32 -10.80
C THR A 35 -1.45 0.50 -12.00
N PRO A 36 -1.69 -0.12 -13.18
CA PRO A 36 -2.24 0.60 -14.33
C PRO A 36 -3.57 1.25 -13.96
N VAL A 37 -3.71 2.53 -14.25
CA VAL A 37 -4.93 3.29 -13.99
C VAL A 37 -5.17 4.27 -15.14
N VAL A 38 -6.40 4.29 -15.64
CA VAL A 38 -6.85 5.30 -16.59
C VAL A 38 -7.21 6.56 -15.81
N GLN A 39 -6.58 7.68 -16.17
CA GLN A 39 -6.83 9.01 -15.59
C GLN A 39 -7.04 10.01 -16.73
N ASN A 40 -7.44 11.24 -16.39
CA ASN A 40 -7.66 12.32 -17.35
C ASN A 40 -8.81 12.08 -18.35
N VAL A 41 -9.83 11.31 -17.95
CA VAL A 41 -11.06 11.09 -18.74
C VAL A 41 -12.30 11.37 -17.88
N PRO A 42 -13.41 11.86 -18.47
CA PRO A 42 -14.67 12.00 -17.75
C PRO A 42 -15.14 10.67 -17.14
N LEU A 43 -15.80 10.74 -15.97
CA LEU A 43 -16.37 9.56 -15.31
C LEU A 43 -17.37 8.82 -16.23
N THR A 44 -18.13 9.57 -17.03
CA THR A 44 -19.13 9.05 -17.96
C THR A 44 -18.53 8.26 -19.13
N THR A 45 -17.23 8.38 -19.40
CA THR A 45 -16.53 7.65 -20.46
C THR A 45 -15.62 6.56 -19.94
N LEU A 46 -15.51 6.41 -18.62
CA LEU A 46 -14.68 5.40 -17.98
C LEU A 46 -15.41 4.06 -17.95
N SER A 47 -14.75 2.97 -18.33
CA SER A 47 -15.33 1.64 -18.17
C SER A 47 -15.37 1.24 -16.68
N LEU A 48 -16.31 0.37 -16.32
CA LEU A 48 -16.38 -0.18 -14.96
C LEU A 48 -15.06 -0.85 -14.54
N ASN A 49 -14.43 -1.57 -15.46
CA ASN A 49 -13.16 -2.26 -15.19
C ASN A 49 -12.01 -1.28 -14.95
N ASP A 50 -11.93 -0.20 -15.72
CA ASP A 50 -10.92 0.86 -15.52
C ASP A 50 -11.09 1.59 -14.18
N PHE A 51 -12.31 1.57 -13.64
CA PHE A 51 -12.59 2.10 -12.30
C PHE A 51 -12.24 1.11 -11.19
N VAL A 52 -12.73 -0.13 -11.25
CA VAL A 52 -12.68 -1.10 -10.14
C VAL A 52 -11.32 -1.80 -10.03
N ASN A 53 -10.71 -2.17 -11.16
CA ASN A 53 -9.46 -2.92 -11.16
C ASN A 53 -8.31 -2.22 -10.43
N PRO A 54 -8.02 -0.93 -10.66
CA PRO A 54 -6.94 -0.26 -9.94
C PRO A 54 -7.21 -0.21 -8.43
N ILE A 55 -8.48 -0.06 -8.03
CA ILE A 55 -8.87 -0.02 -6.62
C ILE A 55 -8.53 -1.35 -5.95
N THR A 56 -9.02 -2.45 -6.52
CA THR A 56 -8.82 -3.80 -6.00
C THR A 56 -7.34 -4.16 -5.95
N ALA A 57 -6.61 -3.95 -7.04
CA ALA A 57 -5.19 -4.32 -7.12
C ALA A 57 -4.33 -3.55 -6.11
N MET A 58 -4.53 -2.23 -5.98
CA MET A 58 -3.80 -1.40 -5.02
C MET A 58 -4.12 -1.78 -3.57
N MET A 59 -5.38 -2.08 -3.26
CA MET A 59 -5.76 -2.51 -1.90
C MET A 59 -5.22 -3.88 -1.55
N GLN A 60 -5.28 -4.84 -2.48
CA GLN A 60 -4.76 -6.20 -2.28
C GLN A 60 -3.26 -6.22 -2.02
N THR A 61 -2.47 -5.59 -2.90
CA THR A 61 -0.99 -5.61 -2.73
C THR A 61 -0.56 -4.96 -1.42
N ARG A 62 -1.18 -3.83 -1.05
CA ARG A 62 -0.88 -3.13 0.20
C ARG A 62 -1.25 -3.95 1.43
N PHE A 63 -2.46 -4.51 1.45
CA PHE A 63 -2.93 -5.35 2.55
C PHE A 63 -2.03 -6.57 2.74
N LEU A 64 -1.76 -7.31 1.66
CA LEU A 64 -0.92 -8.51 1.72
C LEU A 64 0.51 -8.20 2.17
N THR A 65 1.09 -7.10 1.67
CA THR A 65 2.42 -6.64 2.09
C THR A 65 2.45 -6.28 3.58
N ALA A 66 1.44 -5.53 4.04
CA ALA A 66 1.33 -5.11 5.43
C ALA A 66 1.15 -6.31 6.38
N VAL A 67 0.30 -7.28 6.02
CA VAL A 67 0.09 -8.50 6.83
C VAL A 67 1.37 -9.33 6.92
N ALA A 68 2.05 -9.55 5.80
CA ALA A 68 3.25 -10.38 5.79
C ALA A 68 4.40 -9.72 6.59
N ALA A 69 4.62 -8.41 6.42
CA ALA A 69 5.61 -7.67 7.21
C ALA A 69 5.21 -7.62 8.70
N GLY A 70 3.94 -7.37 8.99
CA GLY A 70 3.42 -7.30 10.35
C GLY A 70 3.65 -8.58 11.15
N LYS A 71 3.52 -9.77 10.53
CA LYS A 71 3.81 -11.05 11.18
C LYS A 71 5.26 -11.16 11.67
N VAL A 72 6.23 -10.71 10.86
CA VAL A 72 7.65 -10.66 11.25
C VAL A 72 7.87 -9.60 12.33
N MET A 73 7.27 -8.42 12.16
CA MET A 73 7.40 -7.30 13.09
C MET A 73 6.83 -7.60 14.49
N MET A 74 5.76 -8.38 14.58
CA MET A 74 5.21 -8.86 15.85
C MET A 74 6.17 -9.80 16.59
N GLN A 75 6.87 -10.70 15.86
CA GLN A 75 7.83 -11.61 16.48
C GLN A 75 9.05 -10.87 17.04
N GLN A 76 9.50 -9.83 16.34
CA GLN A 76 10.63 -8.99 16.77
C GLN A 76 10.22 -7.83 17.72
N LYS A 77 8.92 -7.63 17.98
CA LYS A 77 8.36 -6.55 18.83
C LYS A 77 8.78 -5.14 18.42
N SER A 78 9.01 -4.94 17.13
CA SER A 78 9.46 -3.68 16.56
C SER A 78 9.14 -3.66 15.08
N GLY A 79 8.81 -2.51 14.51
CA GLY A 79 8.68 -2.38 13.07
C GLY A 79 7.79 -1.24 12.64
N VAL A 80 8.00 -0.80 11.41
CA VAL A 80 7.24 0.28 10.78
C VAL A 80 6.67 -0.18 9.45
N ILE A 81 5.37 -0.03 9.28
CA ILE A 81 4.69 -0.17 7.99
C ILE A 81 4.38 1.23 7.46
N LEU A 82 4.91 1.54 6.29
CA LEU A 82 4.76 2.80 5.59
C LEU A 82 3.87 2.62 4.37
N SER A 83 2.78 3.38 4.32
CA SER A 83 1.84 3.39 3.20
C SER A 83 1.98 4.67 2.40
N LEU A 84 2.36 4.53 1.13
CA LEU A 84 2.36 5.65 0.18
C LEU A 84 0.93 5.94 -0.28
N THR A 85 0.52 7.19 -0.12
CA THR A 85 -0.80 7.70 -0.50
C THR A 85 -0.65 8.81 -1.54
N ALA A 86 -1.78 9.35 -2.00
CA ALA A 86 -1.80 10.51 -2.87
C ALA A 86 -2.77 11.56 -2.32
N THR A 87 -2.52 12.85 -2.60
CA THR A 87 -3.42 13.95 -2.22
C THR A 87 -4.88 13.72 -2.60
N PRO A 88 -5.21 13.07 -3.74
CA PRO A 88 -6.58 12.70 -4.08
C PRO A 88 -7.32 11.80 -3.06
N GLY A 89 -6.60 11.16 -2.13
CA GLY A 89 -7.22 10.40 -1.04
C GLY A 89 -7.69 11.25 0.15
N GLY A 90 -7.31 12.52 0.22
CA GLY A 90 -7.76 13.45 1.27
C GLY A 90 -8.82 14.43 0.77
N ILE A 91 -8.73 14.82 -0.50
CA ILE A 91 -9.69 15.68 -1.20
C ILE A 91 -9.86 15.16 -2.63
N GLY A 92 -11.09 15.06 -3.11
CA GLY A 92 -11.36 14.56 -4.45
C GLY A 92 -10.88 15.54 -5.52
N TYR A 93 -10.14 15.05 -6.52
CA TYR A 93 -9.79 15.81 -7.72
C TYR A 93 -10.52 15.24 -8.94
N PRO A 94 -11.03 16.10 -9.85
CA PRO A 94 -11.61 15.62 -11.10
C PRO A 94 -10.58 14.83 -11.90
N TYR A 95 -11.06 13.87 -12.68
CA TYR A 95 -10.26 13.07 -13.60
C TYR A 95 -9.17 12.15 -12.96
N THR A 96 -9.26 11.90 -11.66
CA THR A 96 -8.39 10.93 -10.96
C THR A 96 -8.94 9.50 -10.98
N CYS A 97 -10.19 9.30 -11.38
CA CYS A 97 -10.80 7.99 -11.60
C CYS A 97 -10.54 7.02 -10.42
N GLY A 98 -10.22 5.75 -10.70
CA GLY A 98 -9.93 4.74 -9.67
C GLY A 98 -8.65 4.94 -8.85
N PHE A 99 -7.84 5.97 -9.14
CA PHE A 99 -6.55 6.22 -8.45
C PHE A 99 -6.73 6.81 -7.05
N ALA A 100 -7.73 7.67 -6.84
CA ALA A 100 -7.90 8.41 -5.59
C ALA A 100 -8.38 7.51 -4.44
N LEU A 101 -9.27 6.57 -4.74
CA LEU A 101 -10.02 5.81 -3.74
C LEU A 101 -9.14 4.92 -2.84
N PRO A 102 -8.11 4.22 -3.35
CA PRO A 102 -7.24 3.39 -2.51
C PRO A 102 -6.45 4.16 -1.45
N ALA A 103 -6.33 5.49 -1.58
CA ALA A 103 -5.63 6.32 -0.60
C ALA A 103 -6.53 6.70 0.60
N VAL A 104 -7.85 6.67 0.46
CA VAL A 104 -8.82 7.00 1.51
C VAL A 104 -8.74 6.03 2.70
N PRO A 105 -8.92 4.70 2.54
CA PRO A 105 -8.90 3.77 3.67
C PRO A 105 -7.52 3.68 4.33
N LEU A 106 -6.43 3.94 3.59
CA LEU A 106 -5.09 4.01 4.17
C LEU A 106 -4.96 5.17 5.16
N LYS A 107 -5.48 6.35 4.82
CA LYS A 107 -5.49 7.50 5.72
C LYS A 107 -6.36 7.24 6.96
N ALA A 108 -7.48 6.53 6.80
CA ALA A 108 -8.38 6.21 7.91
C ALA A 108 -7.84 5.13 8.86
N SER A 109 -7.13 4.12 8.34
CA SER A 109 -6.62 2.98 9.13
C SER A 109 -5.35 3.27 9.94
N HIS A 110 -4.58 4.27 9.54
CA HIS A 110 -3.33 4.65 10.21
C HIS A 110 -3.59 5.89 11.08
N ALA A 111 -3.87 5.67 12.37
CA ALA A 111 -4.31 6.69 13.33
C ALA A 111 -3.27 7.77 13.71
N THR A 112 -2.16 7.91 12.98
CA THR A 112 -1.14 8.93 13.27
C THR A 112 -0.97 9.88 12.08
N TRP A 113 -1.43 11.11 12.32
CA TRP A 113 -1.21 12.36 11.61
C TRP A 113 -0.06 12.36 10.60
N LEU A 114 -0.36 12.84 9.38
CA LEU A 114 0.45 13.78 8.60
C LEU A 114 -0.39 14.27 7.40
N GLN A 115 -0.44 15.58 7.19
CA GLN A 115 -1.03 16.26 6.02
C GLN A 115 -0.28 15.98 4.70
N ASN A 116 0.69 15.06 4.71
CA ASN A 116 1.57 14.75 3.58
C ASN A 116 1.42 13.28 3.14
N TRP A 117 1.95 12.99 1.96
CA TRP A 117 1.75 11.83 1.08
C TRP A 117 1.99 10.43 1.70
N VAL A 118 2.27 10.30 2.99
CA VAL A 118 2.72 9.07 3.65
C VAL A 118 1.93 8.81 4.93
N CYS A 119 1.41 7.60 5.10
CA CYS A 119 0.79 7.12 6.34
C CYS A 119 1.71 6.09 7.00
N MET A 120 1.79 6.09 8.33
CA MET A 120 2.70 5.23 9.09
C MET A 120 1.95 4.47 10.18
N ALA A 121 2.20 3.16 10.30
CA ALA A 121 1.80 2.30 11.42
C ALA A 121 3.04 1.76 12.12
N TYR A 122 2.98 1.75 13.45
CA TYR A 122 3.92 1.01 14.28
C TYR A 122 3.32 -0.34 14.66
N VAL A 123 4.16 -1.37 14.65
CA VAL A 123 3.79 -2.73 15.08
C VAL A 123 4.62 -3.05 16.33
N TRP A 124 3.93 -3.24 17.47
CA TRP A 124 4.51 -3.63 18.76
C TRP A 124 3.87 -4.91 19.26
#